data_AF-A0A958Y3R6-F1
#
_entry.id   AF-A0A958Y3R6-F1
#
_cell.length_a   1.000
_cell.length_b   1.000
_cell.length_c   1.000
_cell.angle_alpha   90.00
_cell.angle_beta   90.00
_cell.angle_gamma   90.00
#
_symmetry.space_group_name_H-M   'P 1'
#
loop_
_entity.id
_entity.type
_entity.pdbx_description
1 polymer ?
#
loop_
_entity_poly.entity_id
_entity_poly.type
_entity_poly.pdbx_seq_one_letter_code
_entity_poly.pdbx_strand_id
1 'polypeptide(L)'
;AIEAAKENAQLNTIDNVEFYVGDMKTVFNETFINQHGSPDVIITDPPRDGMHKDVVQQILNIAPQKVVYVSCNSATQARDLALMNDLYKVTQMQPVDMFPQTYHVENVVLLERRN
;
A
#
# COMPACT_ATOMS: atom_id res chain seq x y z
N ALA A 1 -9.83 -14.97 -4.70
CA ALA A 1 -9.65 -13.70 -3.98
C ALA A 1 -10.50 -12.58 -4.59
N ILE A 2 -10.30 -12.22 -5.87
CA ILE A 2 -11.09 -11.14 -6.50
C ILE A 2 -12.60 -11.43 -6.56
N GLU A 3 -13.01 -12.66 -6.90
CA GLU A 3 -14.44 -13.02 -6.88
C GLU A 3 -15.05 -12.88 -5.47
N ALA A 4 -14.36 -13.36 -4.44
CA ALA A 4 -14.78 -13.14 -3.05
C ALA A 4 -14.85 -11.66 -2.67
N ALA A 5 -13.95 -10.81 -3.18
CA ALA A 5 -13.99 -9.37 -2.94
C ALA A 5 -15.23 -8.71 -3.58
N LYS A 6 -15.59 -9.12 -4.82
CA LYS A 6 -16.82 -8.68 -5.48
C LYS A 6 -18.07 -9.15 -4.74
N GLU A 7 -18.11 -10.41 -4.32
CA GLU A 7 -19.20 -10.96 -3.50
C GLU A 7 -19.34 -10.18 -2.19
N ASN A 8 -18.24 -9.88 -1.50
CA ASN A 8 -18.25 -9.10 -0.28
C ASN A 8 -18.77 -7.67 -0.50
N ALA A 9 -18.37 -7.01 -1.59
CA ALA A 9 -18.90 -5.69 -1.93
C ALA A 9 -20.42 -5.73 -2.16
N GLN A 10 -20.91 -6.74 -2.88
CA GLN A 10 -22.35 -6.94 -3.11
C GLN A 10 -23.11 -7.19 -1.80
N LEU A 11 -22.60 -8.07 -0.93
CA LEU A 11 -23.21 -8.37 0.37
C LEU A 11 -23.32 -7.13 1.27
N ASN A 12 -22.40 -6.17 1.13
CA ASN A 12 -22.37 -4.93 1.91
C ASN A 12 -22.99 -3.73 1.18
N THR A 13 -23.59 -3.93 0.00
CA THR A 13 -24.18 -2.84 -0.83
C THR A 13 -23.17 -1.72 -1.14
N ILE A 14 -21.92 -2.10 -1.44
CA ILE A 14 -20.85 -1.18 -1.82
C ILE A 14 -20.73 -1.17 -3.35
N ASP A 15 -21.00 -0.03 -3.97
CA ASP A 15 -21.01 0.17 -5.43
C ASP A 15 -19.86 1.05 -5.96
N ASN A 16 -19.10 1.68 -5.07
CA ASN A 16 -18.01 2.60 -5.38
C ASN A 16 -16.62 1.94 -5.32
N VAL A 17 -16.55 0.64 -5.65
CA VAL A 17 -15.29 -0.13 -5.64
C VAL A 17 -15.11 -0.89 -6.94
N GLU A 18 -13.87 -0.94 -7.42
CA GLU A 18 -13.47 -1.69 -8.60
C GLU A 18 -12.33 -2.64 -8.24
N PHE A 19 -12.40 -3.88 -8.72
CA PHE A 19 -11.43 -4.92 -8.40
C PHE A 19 -10.73 -5.41 -9.67
N TYR A 20 -9.40 -5.43 -9.65
CA TYR A 20 -8.56 -5.79 -10.80
C TYR A 20 -7.74 -7.04 -10.50
N VAL A 21 -7.65 -7.95 -11.49
CA VAL A 21 -6.77 -9.12 -11.45
C VAL A 21 -5.50 -8.80 -12.25
N GLY A 22 -4.34 -8.97 -11.63
CA GLY A 22 -3.07 -8.97 -12.35
C GLY A 22 -1.89 -8.81 -11.39
N ASP A 23 -0.69 -8.89 -11.95
CA ASP A 23 0.54 -8.55 -11.22
C ASP A 23 0.54 -7.04 -10.97
N MET A 24 0.80 -6.62 -9.74
CA MET A 24 0.85 -5.21 -9.37
C MET A 24 1.80 -4.42 -10.27
N LYS A 25 2.93 -5.02 -10.68
CA LYS A 25 3.88 -4.38 -11.58
C LYS A 25 3.34 -4.13 -12.99
N THR A 26 2.40 -4.96 -13.44
CA THR A 26 1.85 -4.87 -14.80
C THR A 26 0.55 -4.08 -14.84
N VAL A 27 -0.28 -4.18 -13.80
CA VAL A 27 -1.55 -3.45 -13.70
C VAL A 27 -1.33 -2.00 -13.29
N PHE A 28 -0.40 -1.75 -12.37
CA PHE A 28 -0.17 -0.41 -11.82
C PHE A 28 0.83 0.39 -12.67
N ASN A 29 0.36 0.84 -13.84
CA ASN A 29 1.15 1.56 -14.84
C ASN A 29 0.47 2.88 -15.26
N GLU A 30 1.14 3.67 -16.10
CA GLU A 30 0.63 4.96 -16.59
C GLU A 30 -0.74 4.86 -17.26
N THR A 31 -1.02 3.79 -18.02
CA THR A 31 -2.32 3.59 -18.67
C THR A 31 -3.43 3.47 -17.62
N PHE A 32 -3.18 2.72 -16.55
CA PHE A 32 -4.15 2.58 -15.44
C PHE A 32 -4.40 3.91 -14.73
N ILE A 33 -3.34 4.67 -14.45
CA ILE A 33 -3.44 5.99 -13.81
C ILE A 33 -4.18 6.97 -14.73
N ASN A 34 -3.93 6.96 -16.03
CA ASN A 34 -4.62 7.82 -16.99
C ASN A 34 -6.11 7.50 -17.10
N GLN A 35 -6.48 6.23 -16.94
CA GLN A 35 -7.87 5.79 -16.99
C GLN A 35 -8.64 6.10 -15.71
N HIS A 36 -8.02 5.93 -14.53
CA HIS A 36 -8.69 6.04 -13.23
C HIS A 36 -8.35 7.31 -12.45
N GLY A 37 -7.43 8.13 -12.97
CA GLY A 37 -6.94 9.33 -12.31
C GLY A 37 -5.82 9.03 -11.29
N SER A 38 -5.27 10.10 -10.73
CA SER A 38 -4.25 10.02 -9.67
C SER A 38 -4.92 9.86 -8.31
N PRO A 39 -4.56 8.83 -7.52
CA PRO A 39 -5.12 8.63 -6.18
C PRO A 39 -4.61 9.69 -5.20
N ASP A 40 -5.47 10.15 -4.30
CA ASP A 40 -5.07 10.97 -3.16
C ASP A 40 -4.30 10.16 -2.10
N VAL A 41 -4.67 8.87 -1.94
CA VAL A 41 -4.15 7.95 -0.94
C VAL A 41 -3.88 6.59 -1.56
N ILE A 42 -2.71 6.00 -1.24
CA ILE A 42 -2.41 4.59 -1.51
C ILE A 42 -2.32 3.83 -0.19
N ILE A 43 -2.96 2.66 -0.11
CA ILE A 43 -2.83 1.73 1.01
C ILE A 43 -2.13 0.47 0.48
N THR A 44 -1.06 0.03 1.14
CA THR A 44 -0.29 -1.15 0.76
C THR A 44 -0.08 -2.08 1.95
N ASP A 45 -0.25 -3.38 1.71
CA ASP A 45 0.01 -4.47 2.64
C ASP A 45 0.79 -5.57 1.89
N PRO A 46 2.10 -5.35 1.68
CA PRO A 46 2.93 -6.26 0.88
C PRO A 46 3.26 -7.55 1.65
N PRO A 47 3.75 -8.59 0.95
CA PRO A 47 4.26 -9.80 1.61
C PRO A 47 5.44 -9.49 2.54
N ARG A 48 5.87 -10.49 3.32
CA ARG A 48 6.93 -10.36 4.35
C ARG A 48 8.27 -9.80 3.82
N ASP A 49 8.55 -9.99 2.54
CA ASP A 49 9.75 -9.48 1.86
C ASP A 49 9.70 -7.96 1.55
N GLY A 50 8.57 -7.32 1.86
CA GLY A 50 8.26 -5.92 1.56
C GLY A 50 7.80 -5.72 0.12
N MET A 51 7.74 -4.46 -0.31
CA MET A 51 7.41 -4.10 -1.68
C MET A 51 8.59 -4.39 -2.62
N HIS A 52 8.27 -4.81 -3.84
CA HIS A 52 9.27 -4.83 -4.89
C HIS A 52 9.69 -3.40 -5.26
N LYS A 53 10.97 -3.19 -5.61
CA LYS A 53 11.52 -1.86 -5.97
C LYS A 53 10.70 -1.15 -7.04
N ASP A 54 10.30 -1.86 -8.10
CA ASP A 54 9.41 -1.33 -9.15
C ASP A 54 8.11 -0.76 -8.59
N VAL A 55 7.49 -1.38 -7.59
CA VAL A 55 6.25 -0.88 -6.96
C VAL A 55 6.52 0.40 -6.18
N VAL A 56 7.61 0.44 -5.41
CA VAL A 56 8.04 1.66 -4.71
C VAL A 56 8.27 2.81 -5.72
N GLN A 57 8.93 2.51 -6.84
CA GLN A 57 9.15 3.50 -7.90
C GLN A 57 7.83 4.00 -8.51
N GLN A 58 6.85 3.12 -8.74
CA GLN A 58 5.55 3.55 -9.24
C GLN A 58 4.82 4.46 -8.25
N ILE A 59 4.87 4.17 -6.94
CA ILE A 59 4.30 5.05 -5.91
C ILE A 59 4.99 6.43 -5.94
N LEU A 60 6.31 6.47 -6.13
CA LEU A 60 7.06 7.72 -6.27
C LEU A 60 6.67 8.49 -7.54
N ASN A 61 6.44 7.80 -8.66
CA ASN A 61 6.01 8.43 -9.91
C ASN A 61 4.60 9.03 -9.82
N ILE A 62 3.67 8.32 -9.16
CA ILE A 62 2.29 8.81 -8.95
C ILE A 62 2.28 9.95 -7.94
N ALA A 63 3.15 9.87 -6.94
CA ALA A 63 3.30 10.87 -5.89
C ALA A 63 1.96 11.26 -5.19
N PRO A 64 1.13 10.30 -4.72
CA PRO A 64 -0.07 10.61 -3.95
C PRO A 64 0.25 11.48 -2.72
N GLN A 65 -0.76 12.18 -2.18
CA GLN A 65 -0.54 12.98 -0.98
C GLN A 65 -0.18 12.10 0.24
N LYS A 66 -0.77 10.90 0.33
CA LYS A 66 -0.58 9.98 1.45
C LYS A 66 -0.32 8.54 0.99
N VAL A 67 0.53 7.85 1.74
CA VAL A 67 0.73 6.40 1.61
C VAL A 67 0.61 5.75 2.99
N VAL A 68 -0.29 4.79 3.13
CA VAL A 68 -0.44 3.97 4.34
C VAL A 68 0.22 2.62 4.07
N TYR A 69 1.27 2.31 4.80
CA TYR A 69 2.02 1.06 4.68
C TYR A 69 1.75 0.18 5.89
N VAL A 70 1.03 -0.92 5.69
CA VAL A 70 0.85 -2.01 6.66
C VAL A 70 1.94 -3.06 6.45
N SER A 71 2.61 -3.52 7.49
CA SER A 71 3.66 -4.53 7.35
C SER A 71 3.74 -5.47 8.55
N CYS A 72 3.97 -6.75 8.28
CA CYS A 72 4.33 -7.76 9.28
C CYS A 72 5.84 -7.87 9.55
N ASN A 73 6.66 -7.04 8.88
CA ASN A 73 8.12 -7.08 8.97
C ASN A 73 8.73 -5.67 8.96
N SER A 74 9.06 -5.16 10.14
CA SER A 74 9.60 -3.80 10.30
C SER A 74 10.93 -3.58 9.56
N ALA A 75 11.72 -4.63 9.31
CA ALA A 75 13.01 -4.48 8.63
C ALA A 75 12.84 -4.19 7.13
N THR A 76 11.97 -4.93 6.44
CA THR A 76 11.69 -4.70 5.01
C THR A 76 10.85 -3.45 4.83
N GLN A 77 9.94 -3.13 5.76
CA GLN A 77 9.26 -1.84 5.80
C GLN A 77 10.28 -0.69 5.87
N ALA A 78 11.21 -0.69 6.83
CA ALA A 78 12.22 0.36 6.96
C ALA A 78 13.08 0.55 5.69
N ARG A 79 13.47 -0.55 5.03
CA ARG A 79 14.16 -0.51 3.73
C ARG A 79 13.35 0.24 2.68
N ASP A 80 12.06 -0.07 2.56
CA ASP A 80 11.19 0.53 1.55
C ASP A 80 10.89 1.99 1.85
N LEU A 81 10.65 2.33 3.13
CA LEU A 81 10.47 3.73 3.56
C LEU A 81 11.71 4.57 3.26
N ALA A 82 12.91 4.00 3.40
CA ALA A 82 14.15 4.71 3.06
C ALA A 82 14.24 5.07 1.58
N LEU A 83 13.75 4.21 0.68
CA LEU A 83 13.67 4.50 -0.76
C LEU A 83 12.70 5.64 -1.07
N MET A 84 11.74 5.92 -0.19
CA MET A 84 10.73 6.96 -0.36
C MET A 84 11.07 8.27 0.36
N ASN A 85 12.14 8.31 1.14
CA ASN A 85 12.42 9.39 2.10
C ASN A 85 12.62 10.77 1.45
N ASP A 86 13.10 10.82 0.21
CA ASP A 86 13.33 12.09 -0.50
C ASP A 86 12.01 12.82 -0.80
N LEU A 87 10.95 12.07 -1.11
CA LEU A 87 9.65 12.63 -1.47
C LEU A 87 8.64 12.58 -0.31
N TYR A 88 8.81 11.66 0.64
CA TYR A 88 7.85 11.45 1.74
C TYR A 88 8.51 11.61 3.10
N LYS A 89 7.70 11.98 4.09
CA LYS A 89 8.03 11.94 5.51
C LYS A 89 7.11 10.96 6.23
N VAL A 90 7.67 10.19 7.15
CA VAL A 90 6.87 9.41 8.11
C VAL A 90 6.25 10.39 9.11
N THR A 91 4.93 10.42 9.20
CA THR A 91 4.22 11.32 10.13
C THR A 91 3.54 10.60 11.27
N GLN A 92 3.20 9.31 11.09
CA GLN A 92 2.68 8.46 12.16
C GLN A 92 3.18 7.02 12.00
N MET A 93 3.31 6.33 13.12
CA MET A 93 3.64 4.91 13.19
C MET A 93 2.88 4.28 14.36
N GLN A 94 2.22 3.15 14.10
CA GLN A 94 1.45 2.42 15.11
C GLN A 94 1.74 0.91 14.99
N PRO A 95 2.52 0.34 15.92
CA PRO A 95 2.64 -1.11 16.04
C PRO A 95 1.35 -1.70 16.63
N VAL A 96 1.00 -2.91 16.21
CA VAL A 96 -0.18 -3.67 16.59
C VAL A 96 0.26 -5.09 16.94
N ASP A 97 -0.09 -5.54 18.14
CA ASP A 97 0.12 -6.93 18.56
C ASP A 97 -1.01 -7.81 18.02
N MET A 98 -0.88 -8.21 16.74
CA MET A 98 -1.85 -9.10 16.08
C MET A 98 -1.64 -10.57 16.49
N PHE A 99 -0.45 -10.91 16.98
CA PHE A 99 -0.06 -12.26 17.36
C PHE A 99 0.61 -12.30 18.75
N PRO A 100 -0.18 -12.14 19.83
CA PRO A 100 0.35 -12.14 21.19
C PRO A 100 1.15 -13.41 21.50
N GLN A 101 2.18 -13.26 22.33
CA GLN A 101 3.09 -14.35 22.73
C GLN A 101 3.95 -14.90 21.58
N THR A 102 4.04 -14.17 20.46
CA THR A 102 4.98 -14.46 19.38
C THR A 102 6.01 -13.32 19.25
N TYR A 103 6.97 -13.48 18.34
CA TYR A 103 7.93 -12.42 18.01
C TYR A 103 7.41 -11.47 16.90
N HIS A 104 6.24 -11.76 16.32
CA HIS A 104 5.68 -10.98 15.22
C HIS A 104 5.11 -9.66 15.73
N VAL A 105 5.32 -8.59 14.93
CA VAL A 105 4.75 -7.27 15.17
C VAL A 105 4.26 -6.73 13.85
N GLU A 106 2.99 -6.40 13.80
CA GLU A 106 2.37 -5.73 12.67
C GLU A 106 2.55 -4.23 12.90
N ASN A 107 2.90 -3.49 11.86
CA ASN A 107 3.17 -2.06 11.98
C ASN A 107 2.52 -1.29 10.84
N VAL A 108 1.77 -0.25 11.19
CA VAL A 108 1.15 0.66 10.24
C VAL A 108 1.92 1.97 10.25
N VAL A 109 2.37 2.41 9.08
CA VAL A 109 3.08 3.67 8.90
C VAL A 109 2.30 4.58 7.96
N LEU A 110 2.12 5.83 8.37
CA LEU A 110 1.63 6.89 7.51
C LEU A 110 2.80 7.70 6.96
N LEU A 111 2.89 7.75 5.64
CA LEU A 111 3.77 8.64 4.88
C LEU A 111 2.93 9.77 4.29
N GLU A 112 3.42 11.00 4.45
CA GLU A 112 2.86 12.18 3.77
C GLU A 112 3.90 12.79 2.86
N ARG A 113 3.47 13.21 1.66
CA ARG A 113 4.35 13.84 0.68
C ARG A 113 4.94 15.12 1.27
N ARG A 114 6.23 15.34 1.04
CA ARG A 114 6.92 16.59 1.40
C ARG A 114 6.42 17.69 0.46
N ASN A 115 6.21 18.88 1.01
CA ASN A 115 5.82 20.07 0.27
C ASN A 115 6.99 20.63 -0.54
#